data_AF-A0A3M8S971-F1
#
_entry.id   AF-A0A3M8S971-F1
#
_cell.length_a   1.000
_cell.length_b   1.000
_cell.length_c   1.000
_cell.angle_alpha   90.00
_cell.angle_beta   90.00
_cell.angle_gamma   90.00
#
_symmetry.space_group_name_H-M   'P 1'
#
loop_
_entity.id
_entity.type
_entity.pdbx_description
1 polymer ?
#
loop_
_entity_poly.entity_id
_entity_poly.type
_entity_poly.pdbx_seq_one_letter_code
_entity_poly.pdbx_strand_id
1 'polypeptide(L)'
;MISMEMMGKIRRMYFRDKLSLHEIAKRTGLARNTIRKWVRAPEAKPPVYQRRAIFNKLSPFHTTLEQALKADSLRPKQQRRSAKALLAQIKAEGYDGGYSQLTAVIRAWRGG
;
A
#
# COMPACT_ATOMS: atom_id res chain seq x y z
N MET A 1 5.35 -17.19 -0.15
CA MET A 1 4.07 -16.64 0.34
C MET A 1 3.43 -17.70 1.21
N ILE A 2 2.96 -17.40 2.43
CA ILE A 2 2.35 -18.43 3.28
C ILE A 2 0.91 -18.66 2.79
N SER A 3 0.55 -19.91 2.51
CA SER A 3 -0.75 -20.28 1.95
C SER A 3 -1.88 -20.24 2.99
N MET A 4 -3.12 -20.12 2.52
CA MET A 4 -4.31 -20.19 3.36
C MET A 4 -4.41 -21.51 4.12
N GLU A 5 -4.00 -22.61 3.48
CA GLU A 5 -3.95 -23.94 4.09
C GLU A 5 -3.00 -23.98 5.29
N MET A 6 -1.82 -23.35 5.17
CA MET A 6 -0.85 -23.27 6.26
C MET A 6 -1.42 -22.46 7.44
N MET A 7 -2.14 -21.36 7.17
CA MET A 7 -2.79 -20.56 8.20
C MET A 7 -3.89 -21.33 8.93
N GLY A 8 -4.71 -22.08 8.20
CA GLY A 8 -5.71 -22.98 8.76
C GLY A 8 -5.10 -24.08 9.64
N LYS A 9 -3.99 -24.68 9.19
CA LYS A 9 -3.26 -25.71 9.94
C LYS A 9 -2.70 -25.18 11.26
N ILE A 10 -2.12 -23.98 11.26
CA ILE A 10 -1.61 -23.31 12.47
C ILE A 10 -2.74 -23.01 13.46
N ARG A 11 -3.87 -22.51 12.98
CA ARG A 11 -5.04 -22.24 13.85
C ARG A 11 -5.59 -23.52 14.45
N ARG A 12 -5.68 -24.62 13.68
CA ARG A 12 -6.08 -25.93 14.22
C ARG A 12 -5.13 -26.39 15.32
N MET A 13 -3.82 -26.35 15.07
CA MET A 13 -2.80 -26.70 16.06
C MET A 13 -2.92 -25.90 17.36
N TYR A 14 -3.24 -24.62 17.29
CA TYR A 14 -3.36 -23.77 18.48
C TYR A 14 -4.71 -23.91 19.19
N PHE A 15 -5.83 -23.81 18.46
CA PHE A 15 -7.17 -23.75 19.06
C PHE A 15 -7.73 -25.13 19.40
N ARG A 16 -7.50 -26.13 18.55
CA ARG A 16 -8.00 -27.50 18.70
C ARG A 16 -7.00 -28.38 19.44
N ASP A 17 -5.76 -28.42 18.95
CA ASP A 17 -4.74 -29.34 19.50
C ASP A 17 -4.03 -28.74 20.74
N LYS A 18 -4.38 -27.50 21.12
CA LYS A 18 -3.87 -26.76 22.29
C LYS A 18 -2.34 -26.67 22.38
N LEU A 19 -1.66 -26.76 21.24
CA LEU A 19 -0.20 -26.71 21.18
C LEU A 19 0.32 -25.31 21.49
N SER A 20 1.48 -25.25 22.15
CA SER A 20 2.15 -23.99 22.43
C SER A 20 2.67 -23.35 21.15
N LEU A 21 2.81 -22.01 21.16
CA LEU A 21 3.40 -21.28 20.03
C LEU A 21 4.81 -21.77 19.67
N HIS A 22 5.55 -22.32 20.64
CA HIS A 22 6.89 -22.85 20.45
C HIS A 22 6.88 -24.17 19.68
N GLU A 23 5.99 -25.09 20.05
CA GLU A 23 5.83 -26.37 19.35
C GLU A 23 5.35 -26.17 17.92
N ILE A 24 4.42 -25.23 17.71
CA ILE A 24 3.95 -24.89 16.36
C ILE A 24 5.10 -24.32 15.53
N ALA A 25 5.96 -23.47 16.10
CA ALA A 25 7.13 -22.94 15.39
C ALA A 25 8.11 -24.05 15.00
N LYS A 26 8.39 -25.00 15.91
CA LYS A 26 9.26 -26.14 15.64
C LYS A 26 8.71 -27.06 14.53
N ARG A 27 7.39 -27.26 14.49
CA ARG A 27 6.72 -28.12 13.50
C ARG A 27 6.53 -27.47 12.13
N THR A 28 6.36 -26.14 12.08
CA THR A 28 6.06 -25.40 10.84
C THR A 28 7.26 -24.66 10.25
N GLY A 29 8.35 -24.51 11.01
CA GLY A 29 9.50 -23.71 10.62
C GLY A 29 9.23 -22.20 10.58
N LEU A 30 8.05 -21.76 11.02
CA LEU A 30 7.67 -20.35 11.00
C LEU A 30 8.11 -19.62 12.25
N ALA A 31 8.48 -18.36 12.08
CA ALA A 31 8.79 -17.48 13.20
C ALA A 31 7.60 -17.35 14.15
N ARG A 32 7.88 -17.45 15.45
CA ARG A 32 6.88 -17.34 16.53
C ARG A 32 6.02 -16.06 16.42
N ASN A 33 6.61 -14.96 15.95
CA ASN A 33 5.91 -13.69 15.76
C ASN A 33 4.82 -13.78 14.67
N THR A 34 5.09 -14.52 13.59
CA THR A 34 4.11 -14.77 12.52
C THR A 34 2.96 -15.61 13.03
N ILE A 35 3.26 -16.72 13.73
CA ILE A 35 2.25 -17.59 14.34
C ILE A 35 1.38 -16.80 15.32
N ARG A 36 2.00 -16.01 16.21
CA ARG A 36 1.29 -15.15 17.18
C ARG A 36 0.34 -14.17 16.48
N LYS A 37 0.82 -13.49 15.42
CA LYS A 37 0.00 -12.56 14.63
C LYS A 37 -1.23 -13.25 14.05
N TRP A 38 -1.06 -14.48 13.58
CA TRP A 38 -2.10 -15.23 12.86
C TRP A 38 -3.13 -15.88 13.77
N VAL A 39 -2.71 -16.36 14.93
CA VAL A 39 -3.61 -16.88 15.96
C VAL A 39 -4.49 -15.77 16.55
N ARG A 40 -3.94 -14.56 16.72
CA ARG A 40 -4.68 -13.40 17.26
C ARG A 40 -5.57 -12.68 16.26
N ALA A 41 -5.36 -12.89 14.95
CA ALA A 41 -6.19 -12.25 13.94
C ALA A 41 -7.60 -12.84 13.96
N PRO A 42 -8.67 -12.01 14.08
CA PRO A 42 -10.05 -12.51 14.19
C PRO A 42 -10.48 -13.25 12.93
N GLU A 43 -9.99 -12.84 11.76
CA GLU A 43 -10.37 -13.37 10.46
C GLU A 43 -9.16 -13.97 9.75
N ALA A 44 -9.35 -15.13 9.11
CA ALA A 44 -8.35 -15.74 8.26
C ALA A 44 -8.33 -15.02 6.89
N LYS A 45 -8.05 -13.71 6.92
CA LYS A 45 -7.82 -12.94 5.71
C LYS A 45 -6.42 -13.25 5.20
N PRO A 46 -6.24 -13.43 3.88
CA PRO A 46 -4.92 -13.62 3.31
C PRO A 46 -4.03 -12.41 3.68
N PRO A 47 -2.73 -12.62 3.92
CA PRO A 47 -1.81 -11.51 4.09
C PRO A 47 -1.73 -10.73 2.78
N VAL A 48 -2.53 -9.66 2.68
CA VAL A 48 -2.41 -8.72 1.57
C VAL A 48 -1.18 -7.87 1.86
N TYR A 49 -0.17 -7.98 1.01
CA TYR A 49 0.94 -7.05 1.05
C TYR A 49 0.43 -5.66 0.68
N GLN A 50 0.22 -4.84 1.71
CA GLN A 50 -0.04 -3.42 1.53
C GLN A 50 1.29 -2.70 1.79
N ARG A 51 1.92 -2.25 0.71
CA ARG A 51 3.01 -1.27 0.84
C ARG A 51 2.40 -0.04 1.49
N ARG A 52 2.78 0.27 2.73
CA ARG A 52 2.43 1.56 3.33
C ARG A 52 2.89 2.64 2.35
N ALA A 53 2.00 3.55 1.97
CA ALA A 53 2.38 4.74 1.24
C ALA A 53 3.33 5.53 2.15
N ILE A 54 4.62 5.31 1.97
CA ILE A 54 5.65 6.09 2.67
C ILE A 54 5.42 7.53 2.21
N PHE A 55 5.36 8.46 3.17
CA PHE A 55 5.29 9.90 2.95
C PHE A 55 6.12 10.26 1.72
N ASN A 56 5.42 10.52 0.62
CA ASN A 56 6.06 10.87 -0.63
C ASN A 56 6.49 12.34 -0.48
N LYS A 57 7.64 12.74 -1.04
CA LYS A 57 8.03 14.16 -1.11
C LYS A 57 6.92 15.04 -1.75
N LEU A 58 5.99 14.40 -2.46
CA LEU A 58 4.76 15.00 -3.02
C LEU A 58 3.67 15.33 -2.02
N SER A 59 3.70 14.79 -0.79
CA SER A 59 2.60 14.94 0.18
C SER A 59 2.22 16.41 0.43
N PRO A 60 3.17 17.36 0.57
CA PRO A 60 2.84 18.78 0.71
C PRO A 60 2.17 19.39 -0.52
N PHE A 61 2.41 18.83 -1.71
CA PHE A 61 1.92 19.32 -3.00
C PHE A 61 0.64 18.62 -3.46
N HIS A 62 0.12 17.66 -2.68
CA HIS A 62 -1.05 16.86 -3.07
C HIS A 62 -2.29 17.73 -3.31
N THR A 63 -2.54 18.71 -2.44
CA THR A 63 -3.69 19.63 -2.56
C THR A 63 -3.61 20.45 -3.84
N THR A 64 -2.45 21.05 -4.13
CA THR A 64 -2.20 21.80 -5.37
C THR A 64 -2.39 20.92 -6.60
N LEU A 65 -1.87 19.69 -6.56
CA LEU A 65 -2.00 18.73 -7.65
C LEU A 65 -3.45 18.29 -7.88
N GLU A 66 -4.20 18.01 -6.83
CA GLU A 66 -5.61 17.64 -6.92
C GLU A 66 -6.46 18.78 -7.50
N GLN A 67 -6.23 20.03 -7.06
CA GLN A 67 -6.91 21.19 -7.60
C GLN A 67 -6.58 21.39 -9.08
N ALA A 68 -5.31 21.28 -9.46
CA ALA A 68 -4.89 21.41 -10.85
C ALA A 68 -5.48 20.29 -11.73
N LEU A 69 -5.50 19.05 -11.25
CA LEU A 69 -6.09 17.91 -11.97
C LEU A 69 -7.61 18.04 -12.12
N LYS A 70 -8.32 18.54 -11.10
CA LYS A 70 -9.76 18.87 -11.20
C LYS A 70 -10.03 19.99 -12.20
N ALA A 71 -9.22 21.04 -12.20
CA ALA A 71 -9.33 22.10 -13.19
C ALA A 71 -9.07 21.59 -14.61
N ASP A 72 -8.10 20.69 -14.78
CA ASP A 72 -7.76 20.08 -16.07
C ASP A 72 -8.82 19.07 -16.54
N SER A 73 -9.54 18.37 -15.65
CA SER A 73 -10.58 17.42 -16.09
C SER A 73 -11.78 18.12 -16.73
N LEU A 74 -12.10 19.33 -16.27
CA LEU A 74 -13.15 20.19 -16.83
C LEU A 74 -12.76 20.78 -18.20
N ARG A 75 -11.48 20.74 -18.58
CA ARG A 75 -11.01 21.31 -19.84
C ARG A 75 -11.10 20.31 -21.01
N PRO A 76 -11.32 20.80 -22.24
CA PRO A 76 -11.15 20.01 -23.46
C PRO A 76 -9.76 19.38 -23.51
N LYS A 77 -9.65 18.18 -24.08
CA LYS A 77 -8.40 17.37 -24.09
C LYS A 77 -7.16 18.15 -24.58
N GLN A 78 -7.34 19.07 -25.52
CA GLN A 78 -6.26 19.89 -26.09
C GLN A 78 -5.73 20.98 -25.13
N GLN A 79 -6.52 21.39 -24.14
CA GLN A 79 -6.18 22.45 -23.18
C GLN A 79 -5.75 21.91 -21.80
N ARG A 80 -5.71 20.58 -21.62
CA ARG A 80 -5.28 19.94 -20.38
C ARG A 80 -3.78 20.07 -20.22
N ARG A 81 -3.31 20.49 -19.04
CA ARG A 81 -1.87 20.54 -18.78
C ARG A 81 -1.26 19.14 -18.81
N SER A 82 -0.03 19.06 -19.30
CA SER A 82 0.74 17.82 -19.29
C SER A 82 1.30 17.55 -17.89
N ALA A 83 1.62 16.29 -17.58
CA ALA A 83 2.31 15.94 -16.34
C ALA A 83 3.67 16.65 -16.19
N LYS A 84 4.33 17.01 -17.31
CA LYS A 84 5.56 17.81 -17.30
C LYS A 84 5.31 19.25 -16.85
N ALA A 85 4.21 19.85 -17.27
CA ALA A 85 3.82 21.20 -16.84
C ALA A 85 3.49 21.23 -15.34
N LEU A 86 2.76 20.22 -14.84
CA LEU A 86 2.52 20.06 -13.40
C LEU A 86 3.81 19.87 -12.62
N LEU A 87 4.76 19.08 -13.15
CA LEU A 87 6.07 18.91 -12.52
C LEU A 87 6.83 20.23 -12.43
N ALA A 88 6.84 21.03 -13.50
CA ALA A 88 7.52 22.33 -13.50
C ALA A 88 6.91 23.29 -12.45
N GLN A 89 5.59 23.30 -12.32
CA GLN A 89 4.89 24.10 -11.31
C GLN A 89 5.31 23.70 -9.88
N ILE A 90 5.18 22.42 -9.51
CA ILE A 90 5.53 21.99 -8.15
C ILE A 90 7.02 22.10 -7.87
N LYS A 91 7.89 21.98 -8.90
CA LYS A 91 9.33 22.23 -8.76
C LYS A 91 9.61 23.69 -8.40
N ALA A 92 8.88 24.64 -8.99
CA ALA A 92 8.97 26.05 -8.62
C ALA A 92 8.49 26.30 -7.18
N GLU A 93 7.53 25.49 -6.70
CA GLU A 93 7.04 25.50 -5.31
C GLU A 93 7.99 24.77 -4.33
N GLY A 94 9.12 24.21 -4.80
CA GLY A 94 10.14 23.56 -3.95
C GLY A 94 10.13 22.03 -3.96
N TYR A 95 9.44 21.39 -4.90
CA TYR A 95 9.43 19.94 -5.03
C TYR A 95 10.77 19.38 -5.56
N ASP A 96 11.47 18.62 -4.73
CA ASP A 96 12.72 17.92 -5.04
C ASP A 96 12.50 16.41 -5.33
N GLY A 97 11.31 16.03 -5.78
CA GLY A 97 11.03 14.64 -6.15
C GLY A 97 11.04 14.40 -7.66
N GLY A 98 10.91 13.12 -8.02
CA GLY A 98 10.99 12.67 -9.40
C GLY A 98 9.66 12.74 -10.16
N TYR A 99 9.75 12.73 -11.50
CA TYR A 99 8.59 12.63 -12.40
C TYR A 99 7.79 11.33 -12.18
N SER A 100 8.45 10.22 -11.84
CA SER A 100 7.82 8.93 -11.60
C SER A 100 6.83 8.97 -10.42
N GLN A 101 7.19 9.69 -9.35
CA GLN A 101 6.30 9.88 -8.20
C GLN A 101 5.05 10.67 -8.59
N LEU A 102 5.22 11.74 -9.38
CA LEU A 102 4.10 12.57 -9.84
C LEU A 102 3.16 11.77 -10.74
N THR A 103 3.70 11.04 -11.70
CA THR A 103 2.88 10.22 -12.60
C THR A 103 2.19 9.06 -11.89
N ALA A 104 2.76 8.51 -10.82
CA ALA A 104 2.06 7.51 -10.00
C ALA A 104 0.81 8.11 -9.33
N VAL A 105 0.91 9.32 -8.78
CA VAL A 105 -0.24 10.04 -8.20
C VAL A 105 -1.28 10.37 -9.27
N ILE A 106 -0.87 10.89 -10.43
CA ILE A 106 -1.80 11.21 -11.53
C ILE A 106 -2.51 9.95 -12.05
N ARG A 107 -1.81 8.81 -12.16
CA ARG A 107 -2.42 7.54 -12.56
C ARG A 107 -3.44 7.06 -11.53
N ALA A 108 -3.09 7.10 -10.24
CA ALA A 108 -4.00 6.73 -9.17
C ALA A 108 -5.26 7.62 -9.17
N TRP A 109 -5.10 8.93 -9.41
CA TRP A 109 -6.21 9.88 -9.48
C TRP A 109 -7.15 9.64 -10.68
N ARG A 110 -6.62 9.20 -11.83
CA ARG A 110 -7.44 8.91 -13.03
C ARG A 110 -8.07 7.52 -13.04
N GLY A 111 -7.55 6.60 -12.24
CA GLY A 111 -8.00 5.21 -12.18
C GLY A 111 -8.99 4.92 -11.04
N GLY A 112 -9.30 5.91 -10.20
CA GLY A 112 -10.38 5.89 -9.22
C GLY A 112 -11.58 6.66 -9.74
#